data_AF-B4FIP1-F1
#
_entry.id   AF-B4FIP1-F1
#
_cell.length_a   1.000
_cell.length_b   1.000
_cell.length_c   1.000
_cell.angle_alpha   90.00
_cell.angle_beta   90.00
_cell.angle_gamma   90.00
#
_symmetry.space_group_name_H-M   'P 1'
#
loop_
_entity.id
_entity.type
_entity.pdbx_description
1 polymer ?
#
loop_
_entity_poly.entity_id
_entity_poly.type
_entity_poly.pdbx_seq_one_letter_code
_entity_poly.pdbx_strand_id
1 'polypeptide(L)'
;MVVELLLLSETSLSTSDSSIAAVAVDSRVQALLDSYPSIFIDPVGLPPTRPCDHSISLIPGAQPFHIRPYRYPPTLKDEIETQVKEMLSRG
;
A
#
# COMPACT_ATOMS: atom_id res chain seq x y z
N MET A 1 -44.85 -25.69 -6.69
CA MET A 1 -44.72 -26.87 -5.82
C MET A 1 -43.63 -27.74 -6.40
N VAL A 2 -42.40 -27.83 -5.93
CA VAL A 2 -41.85 -27.64 -4.58
C VAL A 2 -40.34 -27.41 -4.75
N VAL A 3 -39.89 -26.18 -4.93
CA VAL A 3 -38.52 -25.75 -4.55
C VAL A 3 -38.59 -24.28 -4.18
N GLU A 4 -39.43 -23.98 -3.19
CA GLU A 4 -39.49 -22.71 -2.48
C GLU A 4 -39.13 -23.04 -1.03
N LEU A 5 -37.84 -23.27 -0.77
CA LEU A 5 -37.25 -23.22 0.58
C LEU A 5 -35.72 -23.33 0.53
N LEU A 6 -35.03 -22.22 0.27
CA LEU A 6 -33.83 -21.82 1.01
C LEU A 6 -33.45 -20.38 0.62
N LEU A 7 -34.25 -19.46 1.16
CA LEU A 7 -33.78 -18.15 1.62
C LEU A 7 -32.66 -18.36 2.66
N LEU A 8 -31.81 -17.33 2.80
CA LEU A 8 -30.60 -17.18 3.62
C LEU A 8 -29.33 -17.46 2.79
N SER A 9 -28.58 -16.49 2.26
CA SER A 9 -28.46 -15.08 2.59
C SER A 9 -27.73 -14.37 1.46
N GLU A 10 -28.39 -13.42 0.80
CA GLU A 10 -27.74 -12.42 -0.04
C GLU A 10 -26.96 -11.46 0.87
N THR A 11 -25.63 -11.60 0.96
CA THR A 11 -24.80 -10.55 1.55
C THR A 11 -24.70 -9.41 0.55
N SER A 12 -25.58 -8.42 0.71
CA SER A 12 -25.46 -7.12 0.07
C SER A 12 -24.13 -6.48 0.47
N LEU A 13 -23.20 -6.36 -0.47
CA LEU A 13 -22.05 -5.45 -0.34
C LEU A 13 -22.55 -4.04 -0.62
N SER A 14 -23.10 -3.38 0.39
CA SER A 14 -23.39 -1.95 0.34
C SER A 14 -22.10 -1.19 0.64
N THR A 15 -21.49 -0.66 -0.42
CA THR A 15 -20.55 0.47 -0.32
C THR A 15 -21.34 1.67 0.19
N SER A 16 -21.30 1.88 1.50
CA SER A 16 -21.76 3.09 2.15
C SER A 16 -20.66 3.59 3.07
N ASP A 17 -20.14 4.73 2.69
CA ASP A 17 -19.18 5.57 3.39
C ASP A 17 -19.51 5.72 4.89
N SER A 18 -18.45 5.73 5.70
CA SER A 18 -18.38 6.40 7.01
C SER A 18 -19.37 5.96 8.11
N SER A 19 -19.18 4.77 8.66
CA SER A 19 -19.25 4.54 10.12
C SER A 19 -18.71 3.15 10.47
N ILE A 20 -17.44 3.08 10.87
CA ILE A 20 -16.91 1.89 11.55
C ILE A 20 -17.57 1.88 12.93
N ALA A 21 -18.77 1.31 13.03
CA ALA A 21 -19.35 0.92 14.30
C ALA A 21 -18.34 -0.03 14.95
N ALA A 22 -17.92 0.29 16.17
CA ALA A 22 -16.89 -0.44 16.90
C ALA A 22 -17.24 -1.94 16.98
N VAL A 23 -16.70 -2.73 16.04
CA VAL A 23 -16.68 -4.18 16.13
C VAL A 23 -15.85 -4.48 17.37
N ALA A 24 -16.45 -5.12 18.37
CA ALA A 24 -15.75 -5.49 19.58
C ALA A 24 -14.59 -6.44 19.22
N VAL A 25 -13.39 -5.88 19.12
CA VAL A 25 -12.16 -6.63 18.89
C VAL A 25 -11.89 -7.47 20.12
N ASP A 26 -11.54 -8.75 19.94
CA ASP A 26 -11.14 -9.62 21.05
C ASP A 26 -10.01 -8.93 21.84
N SER A 27 -10.14 -8.92 23.16
CA SER A 27 -9.15 -8.37 24.11
C SER A 27 -7.69 -8.75 23.79
N ARG A 28 -7.45 -9.97 23.30
CA ARG A 28 -6.11 -10.44 22.93
C ARG A 28 -5.57 -9.76 21.68
N VAL A 29 -6.46 -9.50 20.72
CA VAL A 29 -6.11 -8.81 19.48
C VAL A 29 -5.89 -7.34 19.75
N GLN A 30 -6.72 -6.72 20.60
CA GLN A 30 -6.53 -5.32 21.00
C GLN A 30 -5.17 -5.13 21.70
N ALA A 31 -4.80 -6.01 22.63
CA ALA A 31 -3.50 -5.96 23.30
C ALA A 31 -2.32 -6.07 22.31
N LEU A 32 -2.45 -6.84 21.23
CA LEU A 32 -1.43 -6.94 20.19
C LEU A 32 -1.33 -5.65 19.37
N LEU A 33 -2.46 -5.06 18.97
CA LEU A 33 -2.48 -3.80 18.23
C LEU A 33 -1.83 -2.68 19.05
N ASP A 34 -2.16 -2.59 20.34
CA ASP A 34 -1.60 -1.59 21.26
C ASP A 34 -0.09 -1.80 21.49
N SER A 35 0.42 -3.03 21.32
CA SER A 35 1.85 -3.34 21.48
C SER A 35 2.72 -2.96 20.27
N TYR A 36 2.12 -2.81 19.09
CA TYR A 36 2.83 -2.49 17.85
C TYR A 36 2.23 -1.31 17.07
N PRO A 37 2.01 -0.15 17.70
CA PRO A 37 1.43 1.00 17.02
C PRO A 37 2.30 1.49 15.86
N SER A 38 3.62 1.31 15.95
CA SER A 38 4.58 1.76 14.93
C SER A 38 4.49 1.02 13.59
N ILE A 39 3.91 -0.19 13.55
CA ILE A 39 3.72 -0.96 12.30
C ILE A 39 2.65 -0.30 11.42
N PHE A 40 1.72 0.44 12.02
CA PHE A 40 0.59 1.07 11.35
C PHE A 40 0.81 2.55 11.05
N ILE A 41 1.96 3.10 11.41
CA ILE A 41 2.34 4.48 11.09
C ILE A 41 3.11 4.46 9.77
N ASP A 42 2.86 5.44 8.90
CA ASP A 42 3.63 5.61 7.68
C ASP A 42 5.12 5.74 8.02
N PRO A 43 6.01 4.93 7.41
CA PRO A 43 7.43 5.01 7.69
C PRO A 43 7.97 6.37 7.24
N VAL A 44 8.66 7.05 8.14
CA VAL A 44 9.32 8.34 7.88
C VAL A 44 10.82 8.11 7.81
N GLY A 45 11.45 8.46 6.70
CA GLY A 45 12.87 8.26 6.46
C GLY A 45 13.24 6.87 5.94
N LEU A 46 14.54 6.70 5.69
CA LEU A 46 15.10 5.44 5.21
C LEU A 46 14.95 4.33 6.23
N PRO A 47 14.66 3.08 5.79
CA PRO A 47 14.66 1.94 6.68
C PRO A 47 16.05 1.77 7.33
N PRO A 48 16.12 1.24 8.57
CA PRO A 48 17.38 1.02 9.25
C PRO A 48 18.27 0.06 8.45
N THR A 49 19.58 0.31 8.49
CA THR A 49 20.57 -0.56 7.84
C THR A 49 20.43 -1.99 8.34
N ARG A 50 20.36 -2.93 7.41
CA ARG A 50 20.30 -4.37 7.69
C ARG A 50 21.65 -4.99 7.33
N PRO A 51 22.02 -6.15 7.91
CA PRO A 51 23.26 -6.84 7.55
C PRO A 51 23.25 -7.39 6.11
N CYS A 52 22.08 -7.43 5.46
CA CYS A 52 21.91 -7.82 4.08
C CYS A 52 21.52 -6.62 3.22
N ASP A 53 22.45 -6.19 2.37
CA ASP A 53 22.16 -5.24 1.29
C ASP A 53 21.56 -5.97 0.09
N HIS A 54 20.57 -5.35 -0.54
CA HIS A 54 19.97 -5.87 -1.76
C HIS A 54 20.85 -5.45 -2.94
N SER A 55 21.24 -6.40 -3.79
CA SER A 55 22.00 -6.13 -5.02
C SER A 55 21.28 -6.71 -6.23
N ILE A 56 21.25 -5.95 -7.32
CA ILE A 56 20.68 -6.39 -8.59
C ILE A 56 21.76 -7.18 -9.33
N SER A 57 21.59 -8.51 -9.44
CA SER A 57 22.53 -9.37 -10.16
C SER A 57 22.40 -9.14 -11.67
N LEU A 58 23.50 -8.70 -12.31
CA LEU A 58 23.55 -8.51 -13.76
C LEU A 58 23.98 -9.79 -14.47
N ILE A 59 23.48 -10.00 -15.68
CA ILE A 59 24.00 -11.04 -16.56
C ILE A 59 25.44 -10.69 -17.00
N PRO A 60 26.32 -11.69 -17.20
CA PRO A 60 27.66 -11.44 -17.71
C PRO A 60 27.64 -10.66 -19.03
N GLY A 61 28.36 -9.55 -19.09
CA GLY A 61 28.43 -8.69 -20.28
C GLY A 61 27.31 -7.66 -20.43
N ALA A 62 26.43 -7.50 -19.45
CA ALA A 62 25.39 -6.47 -19.45
C ALA A 62 25.99 -5.06 -19.65
N GLN A 63 25.57 -4.38 -20.69
CA GLN A 63 25.96 -2.99 -20.97
C GLN A 63 24.87 -2.04 -20.43
N PRO A 64 25.25 -0.93 -19.78
CA PRO A 64 24.29 0.12 -19.42
C PRO A 64 23.60 0.66 -20.68
N PHE A 65 22.28 0.89 -20.60
CA PHE A 65 21.52 1.51 -21.68
C PHE A 65 20.93 2.84 -21.24
N HIS A 66 20.76 3.75 -22.19
CA HIS A 66 20.12 5.04 -21.99
C HIS A 66 19.06 5.22 -23.07
N ILE A 67 17.80 5.39 -22.63
CA ILE A 67 16.66 5.67 -23.49
C ILE A 67 16.20 7.10 -23.24
N ARG A 68 15.80 7.81 -24.29
CA ARG A 68 15.27 9.17 -24.18
C ARG A 68 13.95 9.16 -23.42
N PRO A 69 13.73 10.05 -22.43
CA PRO A 69 12.45 10.20 -21.78
C PRO A 69 11.32 10.50 -22.78
N TYR A 70 10.14 9.94 -22.55
CA TYR A 70 8.94 10.23 -23.33
C TYR A 70 8.41 11.64 -23.05
N ARG A 71 7.62 12.17 -23.99
CA ARG A 71 6.94 13.45 -23.81
C ARG A 71 5.64 13.24 -23.05
N TYR A 72 5.48 13.94 -21.94
CA TYR A 72 4.25 13.96 -21.16
C TYR A 72 3.46 15.26 -21.37
N PRO A 73 2.12 15.23 -21.32
CA PRO A 73 1.31 16.42 -21.16
C PRO A 73 1.72 17.21 -19.91
N PRO A 74 1.56 18.54 -19.89
CA PRO A 74 1.94 19.38 -18.74
C PRO A 74 1.36 18.88 -17.41
N THR A 75 0.08 18.51 -17.39
CA THR A 75 -0.61 18.05 -16.17
C THR A 75 0.01 16.81 -15.55
N LEU A 76 0.48 15.84 -16.36
CA LEU A 76 1.15 14.65 -15.84
C LEU A 76 2.56 14.98 -15.34
N LYS A 77 3.25 15.89 -16.01
CA LYS A 77 4.57 16.34 -15.57
C LYS A 77 4.49 17.02 -14.20
N ASP A 78 3.53 17.90 -14.01
CA ASP A 78 3.33 18.64 -12.75
C ASP A 78 3.04 17.69 -11.57
N GLU A 79 2.22 16.67 -11.80
CA GLU A 79 1.92 15.64 -10.80
C GLU A 79 3.16 14.81 -10.46
N ILE A 80 3.91 14.35 -11.47
CA ILE A 80 5.17 13.60 -11.26
C ILE A 80 6.17 14.45 -10.46
N GLU A 81 6.34 15.72 -10.81
CA GLU A 81 7.26 16.62 -10.08
C GLU A 81 6.84 16.82 -8.63
N THR A 82 5.53 16.89 -8.36
CA THR A 82 4.98 16.99 -7.00
C THR A 82 5.29 15.73 -6.19
N GLN A 83 5.01 14.55 -6.75
CA GLN A 83 5.29 13.26 -6.08
C GLN A 83 6.79 13.06 -5.85
N VAL A 84 7.64 13.38 -6.83
CA VAL A 84 9.09 13.28 -6.67
C VAL A 84 9.58 14.19 -5.56
N LYS A 85 9.07 15.42 -5.47
CA LYS A 85 9.43 16.35 -4.39
C LYS A 85 9.03 15.79 -3.03
N GLU A 86 7.84 15.22 -2.93
CA GLU A 86 7.37 14.57 -1.71
C GLU A 86 8.24 13.38 -1.32
N MET A 87 8.56 12.48 -2.27
CA MET A 87 9.43 11.33 -2.02
C MET A 87 10.81 11.76 -1.51
N LEU A 88 11.44 12.74 -2.16
CA LEU A 88 12.75 13.28 -1.74
C LEU A 88 12.70 13.96 -0.36
N SER A 89 11.56 14.55 0.01
CA SER A 89 11.39 15.17 1.33
C SER A 89 11.25 14.13 2.45
N ARG A 90 10.71 12.95 2.12
CA ARG A 90 10.49 11.85 3.07
C ARG A 90 11.75 11.02 3.33
N GLY A 91 12.76 11.10 2.45
CA GLY A 91 14.06 10.42 2.60
C GLY A 91 14.06 9.05 1.95
#